data_AF-A0A485A8E0-F1
#
_entry.id   AF-A0A485A8E0-F1
#
_cell.length_a   1.000
_cell.length_b   1.000
_cell.length_c   1.000
_cell.angle_alpha   90.00
_cell.angle_beta   90.00
_cell.angle_gamma   90.00
#
_symmetry.space_group_name_H-M   'P 1'
#
loop_
_entity.id
_entity.type
_entity.pdbx_description
1 polymer ?
#
loop_
_entity_poly.entity_id
_entity_poly.type
_entity_poly.pdbx_seq_one_letter_code
_entity_poly.pdbx_strand_id
1 'polypeptide(L)'
;MRKITQALSAVCLLFALNASVTAHASSPSPLYPGTDIAKLAEQAPIHWVSVAQIENSLLGHPPMAVGFDIDDTVLFSSPGFWRGQRTYSPDSEDYLKNPDFWEKNEQRLGCF
;
A
#
# COMPACT_ATOMS: atom_id res chain seq x y z
N MET A 1 36.83 -4.35 -36.46
CA MET A 1 36.29 -4.62 -35.11
C MET A 1 35.34 -3.49 -34.67
N ARG A 2 35.82 -2.28 -34.33
CA ARG A 2 34.99 -1.17 -33.79
C ARG A 2 33.77 -0.79 -34.65
N LYS A 3 33.93 -0.69 -35.97
CA LYS A 3 32.83 -0.30 -36.89
C LYS A 3 31.74 -1.38 -37.01
N ILE A 4 32.11 -2.65 -36.85
CA ILE A 4 31.16 -3.78 -36.91
C ILE A 4 30.33 -3.80 -35.62
N THR A 5 30.97 -3.61 -34.46
CA THR A 5 30.28 -3.48 -33.18
C THR A 5 29.33 -2.28 -33.16
N GLN A 6 29.73 -1.14 -33.72
CA GLN A 6 28.86 0.04 -33.84
C GLN A 6 27.66 -0.20 -34.76
N ALA A 7 27.87 -0.85 -35.91
CA ALA A 7 26.80 -1.20 -36.83
C ALA A 7 25.80 -2.18 -36.20
N LEU A 8 26.29 -3.20 -35.50
CA LEU A 8 25.43 -4.17 -34.82
C LEU A 8 24.63 -3.51 -33.68
N SER A 9 25.27 -2.62 -32.93
CA SER A 9 24.61 -1.86 -31.86
C SER A 9 23.52 -0.92 -32.40
N ALA A 10 23.75 -0.30 -33.56
CA ALA A 10 22.75 0.54 -34.22
C ALA A 10 21.55 -0.28 -34.73
N VAL A 11 21.80 -1.48 -35.29
CA VAL A 11 20.74 -2.40 -35.74
C VAL A 11 19.91 -2.89 -34.55
N CYS A 12 20.54 -3.27 -33.43
CA CYS A 12 19.82 -3.65 -32.22
C CYS A 12 18.96 -2.51 -31.67
N LEU A 13 19.47 -1.27 -31.69
CA LEU A 13 18.72 -0.09 -31.23
C LEU A 13 17.51 0.19 -32.12
N LEU A 14 17.66 0.06 -33.45
CA LEU A 14 16.55 0.20 -34.40
C LEU A 14 15.47 -0.87 -34.18
N PHE A 15 15.86 -2.11 -33.87
CA PHE A 15 14.88 -3.16 -33.55
C PHE A 15 14.16 -2.92 -32.22
N ALA A 16 14.87 -2.42 -31.19
CA ALA A 16 14.27 -2.12 -29.89
C ALA A 16 13.29 -0.94 -29.93
N LEU A 17 13.56 0.08 -30.76
CA LEU A 17 12.71 1.27 -30.90
C LEU A 17 11.46 1.05 -31.77
N ASN A 18 11.44 -0.01 -32.60
CA ASN A 18 10.28 -0.37 -33.43
C ASN A 18 9.29 -1.32 -32.72
N ALA A 19 9.57 -1.70 -31.47
CA ALA A 19 8.61 -2.46 -30.68
C ALA A 19 7.52 -1.52 -30.16
N SER A 20 6.35 -1.54 -30.78
CA SER A 20 5.14 -0.93 -30.24
C SER A 20 4.83 -1.60 -28.90
N VAL A 21 5.06 -0.89 -27.79
CA VAL A 21 4.56 -1.33 -26.49
C VAL A 21 3.05 -1.14 -26.50
N THR A 22 2.31 -2.21 -26.75
CA THR A 22 0.86 -2.22 -26.58
C THR A 22 0.59 -2.21 -25.07
N ALA A 23 0.14 -1.07 -24.54
CA ALA A 23 -0.46 -1.03 -23.22
C ALA A 23 -1.77 -1.82 -23.27
N HIS A 24 -1.75 -3.07 -22.83
CA HIS A 24 -2.98 -3.84 -22.63
C HIS A 24 -3.74 -3.19 -21.48
N ALA A 25 -4.83 -2.49 -21.81
CA ALA A 25 -5.80 -2.08 -20.81
C ALA A 25 -6.37 -3.34 -20.13
N SER A 26 -6.56 -3.27 -18.82
CA SER A 26 -7.18 -4.33 -18.04
C SER A 26 -8.52 -4.70 -18.69
N SER A 27 -8.69 -5.97 -19.07
CA SER A 27 -9.99 -6.46 -19.54
C SER A 27 -11.04 -6.24 -18.43
N PRO A 28 -12.24 -5.76 -18.77
CA PRO A 28 -13.31 -5.60 -17.78
C PRO A 28 -13.63 -6.94 -17.13
N SER A 29 -13.99 -6.91 -15.84
CA SER A 29 -14.42 -8.12 -15.13
C SER A 29 -15.62 -8.76 -15.84
N PRO A 30 -15.75 -10.10 -15.83
CA PRO A 30 -16.89 -10.79 -16.45
C PRO A 30 -18.22 -10.32 -15.84
N LEU A 31 -19.27 -10.22 -16.67
CA LEU A 31 -20.63 -9.86 -16.22
C LEU A 31 -21.18 -10.85 -15.17
N TYR A 32 -20.82 -12.13 -15.31
CA TYR A 32 -21.19 -13.20 -14.38
C TYR A 32 -19.90 -13.94 -13.96
N PRO A 33 -19.21 -13.49 -12.90
CA PRO A 33 -17.91 -14.08 -12.53
C PRO A 33 -18.04 -15.50 -11.97
N GLY A 34 -19.18 -15.83 -11.34
CA GLY A 34 -19.38 -17.11 -10.65
C GLY A 34 -18.36 -17.37 -9.54
N THR A 35 -18.49 -18.50 -8.85
CA THR A 35 -17.46 -19.01 -7.94
C THR A 35 -17.64 -20.51 -7.75
N ASP A 36 -16.64 -21.18 -7.18
CA ASP A 36 -16.68 -22.59 -6.80
C ASP A 36 -16.43 -22.74 -5.29
N ILE A 37 -16.60 -23.97 -4.79
CA ILE A 37 -16.41 -24.28 -3.37
C ILE A 37 -14.93 -24.14 -2.95
N ALA A 38 -13.98 -24.37 -3.86
CA ALA A 38 -12.56 -24.24 -3.52
C ALA A 38 -12.20 -22.79 -3.21
N LYS A 39 -12.67 -21.84 -4.03
CA LYS A 39 -12.52 -20.39 -3.78
C LYS A 39 -13.27 -19.90 -2.55
N LEU A 40 -14.44 -20.47 -2.26
CA LEU A 40 -15.20 -20.13 -1.06
C LEU A 40 -14.55 -20.66 0.23
N ALA A 41 -13.91 -21.83 0.16
CA ALA A 41 -13.22 -22.46 1.29
C ALA A 41 -11.74 -22.07 1.37
N GLU A 42 -11.23 -21.27 0.43
CA GLU A 42 -9.85 -20.82 0.42
C GLU A 42 -9.56 -20.04 1.71
N GLN A 43 -8.49 -20.44 2.41
CA GLN A 43 -8.00 -19.75 3.58
C GLN A 43 -6.53 -19.41 3.32
N ALA A 44 -6.20 -18.13 3.42
CA ALA A 44 -4.80 -17.73 3.41
C ALA A 44 -4.08 -18.32 4.64
N PRO A 45 -2.81 -18.75 4.52
CA PRO A 45 -2.05 -19.35 5.62
C PRO A 45 -1.60 -18.27 6.62
N ILE A 46 -2.55 -17.63 7.28
CA ILE A 46 -2.36 -16.54 8.25
C ILE A 46 -2.43 -17.12 9.66
N HIS A 47 -1.47 -16.74 10.50
CA HIS A 47 -1.51 -17.05 11.92
C HIS A 47 -2.45 -16.08 12.66
N TRP A 48 -3.74 -16.37 12.61
CA TRP A 48 -4.76 -15.59 13.33
C TRP A 48 -4.65 -15.80 14.84
N VAL A 49 -4.56 -14.72 15.59
CA VAL A 49 -4.54 -14.72 17.06
C VAL A 49 -5.57 -13.74 17.61
N SER A 50 -6.14 -14.08 18.76
CA SER A 50 -7.03 -13.24 19.55
C SER A 50 -6.28 -12.54 20.68
N VAL A 51 -6.86 -11.47 21.23
CA VAL A 51 -6.32 -10.77 22.40
C VAL A 51 -6.13 -11.74 23.58
N ALA A 52 -7.09 -12.63 23.82
CA ALA A 52 -7.00 -13.63 24.89
C ALA A 52 -5.84 -14.62 24.69
N GLN A 53 -5.53 -15.01 23.45
CA GLN A 53 -4.37 -15.86 23.17
C GLN A 53 -3.05 -15.12 23.40
N ILE A 54 -2.98 -13.84 23.05
CA ILE A 54 -1.81 -12.99 23.32
C ILE A 54 -1.62 -12.84 24.83
N GLU A 55 -2.66 -12.48 25.58
CA GLU A 55 -2.61 -12.38 27.05
C GLU A 55 -2.15 -13.69 27.69
N ASN A 56 -2.75 -14.82 27.28
CA ASN A 56 -2.36 -16.14 27.79
C ASN A 56 -0.89 -16.48 27.49
N SER A 57 -0.38 -16.10 26.31
CA SER A 57 1.03 -16.32 25.95
C SER A 57 2.02 -15.51 26.80
N LEU A 58 1.56 -14.47 27.49
CA LEU A 58 2.37 -13.58 28.31
C LEU A 58 2.23 -13.86 29.81
N LEU A 59 1.49 -14.90 30.22
CA LEU A 59 1.34 -15.26 31.63
C LEU A 59 2.70 -15.56 32.27
N GLY A 60 2.94 -14.95 33.44
CA GLY A 60 4.19 -15.10 34.18
C GLY A 60 5.33 -14.19 33.71
N HIS A 61 5.15 -13.42 32.63
CA HIS A 61 6.11 -12.38 32.26
C HIS A 61 5.97 -11.15 33.18
N PRO A 62 7.08 -10.52 33.62
CA PRO A 62 7.02 -9.27 34.37
C PRO A 62 6.52 -8.11 33.49
N PRO A 63 6.10 -6.97 34.09
CA PRO A 63 5.75 -5.77 33.33
C PRO A 63 6.87 -5.37 32.36
N MET A 64 6.47 -5.04 31.13
CA MET A 64 7.38 -4.65 30.05
C MET A 64 6.80 -3.52 29.22
N ALA A 65 7.66 -2.76 28.55
CA ALA A 65 7.23 -1.77 27.58
C ALA A 65 6.74 -2.45 26.29
N VAL A 66 5.61 -1.98 25.77
CA VAL A 66 5.05 -2.38 24.47
C VAL A 66 4.68 -1.13 23.68
N GLY A 67 4.67 -1.23 22.36
CA GLY A 67 4.35 -0.11 21.46
C GLY A 67 3.12 -0.42 20.61
N PHE A 68 2.36 0.63 20.30
CA PHE A 68 1.25 0.59 19.37
C PHE A 68 1.49 1.63 18.29
N ASP A 69 1.26 1.27 17.03
CA ASP A 69 1.02 2.26 16.00
C ASP A 69 -0.33 2.97 16.26
N ILE A 70 -0.54 4.13 15.62
CA ILE A 70 -1.71 4.98 15.89
C ILE A 70 -2.77 4.80 14.80
N ASP A 71 -2.41 5.18 13.58
CA ASP A 71 -3.33 5.28 12.45
C ASP A 71 -3.82 3.91 11.99
N ASP A 72 -5.14 3.71 11.98
CA ASP A 72 -5.83 2.45 11.68
C ASP A 72 -5.43 1.24 12.56
N THR A 73 -4.69 1.48 13.65
CA THR A 73 -4.35 0.48 14.68
C THR A 73 -5.16 0.69 15.96
N VAL A 74 -5.06 1.87 16.57
CA VAL A 74 -5.86 2.23 17.77
C VAL A 74 -6.87 3.34 17.49
N LEU A 75 -6.65 4.09 16.41
CA LEU A 75 -7.51 5.19 16.00
C LEU A 75 -7.87 5.04 14.52
N PHE A 76 -9.16 5.04 14.22
CA PHE A 76 -9.65 5.24 12.86
C PHE A 76 -9.47 6.72 12.47
N SER A 77 -8.29 7.06 11.95
CA SER A 77 -7.85 8.45 11.72
C SER A 77 -8.07 8.95 10.29
N SER A 78 -8.50 8.05 9.38
CA SER A 78 -8.88 8.36 8.00
C SER A 78 -9.70 9.66 7.80
N PRO A 79 -10.65 10.05 8.68
CA PRO A 79 -11.37 11.32 8.53
C PRO A 79 -10.47 12.57 8.54
N GLY A 80 -9.41 12.56 9.36
CA GLY A 80 -8.43 13.65 9.44
C GLY A 80 -7.58 13.74 8.17
N PHE A 81 -7.04 12.59 7.74
CA PHE A 81 -6.23 12.47 6.53
C PHE A 81 -7.02 12.82 5.26
N TRP A 82 -8.25 12.32 5.12
CA TRP A 82 -9.13 12.66 3.99
C TRP A 82 -9.40 14.16 3.89
N ARG A 83 -9.71 14.80 5.03
CA ARG A 83 -9.89 16.25 5.07
C ARG A 83 -8.59 16.98 4.75
N GLY A 84 -7.46 16.47 5.24
CA GLY A 84 -6.11 16.98 4.96
C GLY A 84 -5.83 17.02 3.46
N GLN A 85 -5.98 15.90 2.77
CA GLN A 85 -5.79 15.81 1.31
C GLN A 85 -6.68 16.82 0.58
N ARG A 86 -7.99 16.85 0.89
CA ARG A 86 -8.93 17.78 0.25
C ARG A 86 -8.64 19.26 0.52
N THR A 87 -7.92 19.58 1.59
CA THR A 87 -7.63 20.96 1.98
C THR A 87 -6.28 21.43 1.42
N TYR A 88 -5.25 20.59 1.51
CA TYR A 88 -3.86 20.99 1.28
C TYR A 88 -3.29 20.47 -0.06
N SER A 89 -3.78 19.34 -0.57
CA SER A 89 -3.34 18.80 -1.87
C SER A 89 -4.42 17.91 -2.52
N PRO A 90 -5.50 18.49 -3.09
CA PRO A 90 -6.63 17.70 -3.58
C PRO A 90 -6.29 16.66 -4.65
N ASP A 91 -5.22 16.91 -5.42
CA ASP A 91 -4.80 16.10 -6.56
C ASP A 91 -3.44 15.41 -6.32
N SER A 92 -2.91 15.44 -5.10
CA SER A 92 -1.65 14.78 -4.76
C SER A 92 -1.58 14.33 -3.29
N GLU A 93 -0.49 13.65 -2.94
CA GLU A 93 -0.19 13.22 -1.56
C GLU A 93 0.74 14.22 -0.85
N ASP A 94 0.93 15.43 -1.39
CA ASP A 94 1.88 16.39 -0.86
C ASP A 94 1.47 16.93 0.53
N TYR A 95 0.19 16.85 0.89
CA TYR A 95 -0.28 17.18 2.24
C TYR A 95 0.42 16.37 3.34
N LEU A 96 0.87 15.15 3.04
CA LEU A 96 1.63 14.32 3.99
C LEU A 96 3.00 14.91 4.34
N LYS A 97 3.49 15.87 3.55
CA LYS A 97 4.73 16.61 3.80
C LYS A 97 4.48 18.07 4.22
N ASN A 98 3.21 18.47 4.32
CA ASN A 98 2.83 19.83 4.68
C ASN A 98 2.82 19.99 6.22
N PRO A 99 3.64 20.88 6.81
CA PRO A 99 3.67 21.07 8.25
C PRO A 99 2.34 21.59 8.83
N ASP A 100 1.59 22.41 8.09
CA ASP A 100 0.30 22.96 8.53
C ASP A 100 -0.76 21.86 8.67
N PHE A 101 -0.66 20.81 7.84
CA PHE A 101 -1.51 19.63 7.97
C PHE A 101 -1.20 18.90 9.27
N TRP A 102 0.08 18.65 9.57
CA TRP A 102 0.50 17.93 10.77
C TRP A 102 0.13 18.68 12.04
N GLU A 103 0.38 19.98 12.11
CA GLU A 103 -0.05 20.82 13.24
C GLU A 103 -1.57 20.72 13.44
N LYS A 104 -2.34 20.74 12.34
CA LYS A 104 -3.80 20.63 12.44
C LYS A 104 -4.28 19.24 12.82
N ASN A 105 -3.59 18.20 12.36
CA ASN A 105 -3.93 16.81 12.63
C ASN A 105 -3.66 16.51 14.11
N GLU A 106 -2.51 16.88 14.64
CA GLU A 106 -2.16 16.76 16.07
C GLU A 106 -3.22 17.43 16.96
N GLN A 107 -3.58 18.69 16.66
CA GLN A 107 -4.63 19.42 17.37
C GLN A 107 -6.00 18.72 17.36
N ARG A 108 -6.32 17.97 16.30
CA ARG A 108 -7.62 17.28 16.16
C ARG A 108 -7.61 15.89 16.76
N LEU A 109 -6.48 15.20 16.71
CA LEU A 109 -6.35 13.85 17.21
C LEU A 109 -6.20 13.81 18.74
N GLY A 110 -5.91 14.96 19.37
CA GLY A 110 -5.77 15.03 20.83
C GLY A 110 -4.61 14.18 21.36
N CYS A 111 -3.69 13.82 20.46
CA CYS A 111 -2.45 13.15 20.79
C CYS A 111 -1.35 14.21 20.82
N PHE A 112 -0.81 14.41 22.03
CA PHE A 112 0.23 15.35 22.48
C PHE A 112 -0.24 16.77 22.82
#